data_AF-A0A7Y0HRZ3-F1
#
_entry.id   AF-A0A7Y0HRZ3-F1
#
_cell.length_a   1.000
_cell.length_b   1.000
_cell.length_c   1.000
_cell.angle_alpha   90.00
_cell.angle_beta   90.00
_cell.angle_gamma   90.00
#
_symmetry.space_group_name_H-M   'P 1'
#
loop_
_entity.id
_entity.type
_entity.pdbx_description
1 polymer ?
#
loop_
_entity_poly.entity_id
_entity_poly.type
_entity_poly.pdbx_seq_one_letter_code
_entity_poly.pdbx_strand_id
1 'polypeptide(L)'
;MNRGQKHNSSAITPIESSAPMVPKYGPIQGVSMYGATANAQRSLYRIVFKGSAAVLAVLWMVAVLSGCGGGDGAASSVGESFEEEAASAERYGPLVDDWKAELESDDLSDFERGVLQQAVETGRITQDDYEQAQALYVRCMETSGYDRLVFDKLPNGLYSLSDESQTDDGYFDAMVTCSQGTTSVIEAEYRAQQDNPKRYKDNGIVAVQCLREAGVVDDSYTAAQFNNGLDRLSKTRSSGAAEEDVTPSSAFGFPVNPGDEQTLFCISLGGLNLGGDFNSDE
;
A
#
# COMPACT_ATOMS: atom_id res chain seq x y z
N MET A 1 -5.98 -43.25 77.68
CA MET A 1 -5.02 -42.13 77.83
C MET A 1 -5.19 -41.17 76.67
N ASN A 2 -4.89 -39.91 76.96
CA ASN A 2 -5.28 -38.68 76.27
C ASN A 2 -4.67 -38.46 74.87
N ARG A 3 -5.39 -37.65 74.07
CA ARG A 3 -4.96 -36.68 73.02
C ARG A 3 -4.31 -37.25 71.75
N GLY A 4 -4.60 -36.76 70.54
CA GLY A 4 -5.43 -35.62 70.11
C GLY A 4 -5.05 -35.20 68.67
N GLN A 5 -6.05 -34.65 67.96
CA GLN A 5 -6.00 -33.71 66.82
C GLN A 5 -5.33 -34.15 65.50
N LYS A 6 -6.09 -34.33 64.41
CA LYS A 6 -6.71 -33.36 63.47
C LYS A 6 -5.76 -33.00 62.30
N HIS A 7 -6.11 -33.34 61.06
CA HIS A 7 -6.78 -32.44 60.11
C HIS A 7 -6.99 -33.10 58.72
N ASN A 8 -8.09 -32.67 58.08
CA ASN A 8 -8.64 -33.03 56.78
C ASN A 8 -7.71 -32.83 55.58
N SER A 9 -7.91 -33.65 54.54
CA SER A 9 -8.02 -33.14 53.17
C SER A 9 -8.92 -34.06 52.33
N SER A 10 -10.01 -33.48 51.82
CA SER A 10 -10.97 -34.11 50.91
C SER A 10 -10.40 -34.25 49.52
N ALA A 11 -10.65 -35.39 48.88
CA ALA A 11 -10.26 -35.69 47.52
C ALA A 11 -11.50 -35.83 46.61
N ILE A 12 -11.50 -35.01 45.55
CA ILE A 12 -11.87 -35.30 44.15
C ILE A 12 -13.37 -35.53 43.83
N THR A 13 -13.93 -34.58 43.07
CA THR A 13 -14.97 -34.82 42.07
C THR A 13 -14.46 -34.38 40.68
N PRO A 14 -14.83 -35.08 39.59
CA PRO A 14 -14.33 -34.82 38.24
C PRO A 14 -15.11 -33.68 37.57
N ILE A 15 -14.44 -32.86 36.76
CA ILE A 15 -15.07 -31.80 35.97
C ILE A 15 -15.11 -32.26 34.51
N GLU A 16 -16.31 -32.20 33.94
CA GLU A 16 -16.68 -32.44 32.56
C GLU A 16 -15.86 -31.63 31.55
N SER A 17 -15.50 -32.31 30.47
CA SER A 17 -14.96 -31.75 29.23
C SER A 17 -16.11 -31.15 28.40
N SER A 18 -16.13 -29.82 28.26
CA SER A 18 -16.95 -29.12 27.26
C SER A 18 -16.05 -28.49 26.20
N ALA A 19 -16.14 -29.03 24.98
CA ALA A 19 -15.54 -28.45 23.78
C ALA A 19 -16.42 -27.29 23.28
N PRO A 20 -15.85 -26.14 22.87
CA PRO A 20 -16.58 -25.15 22.09
C PRO A 20 -16.47 -25.43 20.58
N MET A 21 -17.57 -25.17 19.89
CA MET A 21 -17.80 -25.36 18.47
C MET A 21 -16.94 -24.46 17.58
N VAL A 22 -16.43 -25.06 16.50
CA VAL A 22 -15.69 -24.46 15.40
C VAL A 22 -16.62 -23.65 14.47
N PRO A 23 -16.33 -22.38 14.15
CA PRO A 23 -16.83 -21.76 12.93
C PRO A 23 -15.89 -22.11 11.77
N LYS A 24 -16.44 -22.74 10.71
CA LYS A 24 -15.74 -22.95 9.45
C LYS A 24 -15.64 -21.62 8.71
N TYR A 25 -14.42 -21.13 8.47
CA TYR A 25 -14.15 -20.08 7.48
C TYR A 25 -13.28 -20.65 6.36
N GLY A 26 -13.63 -20.29 5.12
CA GLY A 26 -13.04 -20.78 3.87
C GLY A 26 -11.66 -20.17 3.54
N PRO A 27 -11.12 -20.46 2.34
CA PRO A 27 -9.73 -20.18 2.01
C PRO A 27 -9.42 -18.68 2.01
N ILE A 28 -8.27 -18.37 2.61
CA ILE A 28 -7.77 -17.02 2.90
C ILE A 28 -7.12 -16.46 1.63
N GLN A 29 -7.72 -15.42 1.05
CA GLN A 29 -7.15 -14.63 -0.04
C GLN A 29 -5.99 -13.77 0.50
N GLY A 30 -4.94 -13.62 -0.32
CA GLY A 30 -3.72 -12.88 0.00
C GLY A 30 -4.01 -11.49 0.57
N VAL A 31 -3.54 -11.25 1.80
CA VAL A 31 -3.67 -9.96 2.47
C VAL A 31 -2.61 -9.03 1.91
N SER A 32 -3.04 -8.22 0.95
CA SER A 32 -2.36 -7.00 0.52
C SER A 32 -2.17 -6.08 1.73
N MET A 33 -0.92 -5.79 2.10
CA MET A 33 -0.53 -4.87 3.20
C MET A 33 -0.79 -3.41 2.82
N TYR A 34 -2.04 -3.07 2.48
CA TYR A 34 -2.53 -1.70 2.50
C TYR A 34 -3.48 -1.54 3.69
N GLY A 35 -2.99 -0.97 4.79
CA GLY A 35 -3.89 -0.62 5.88
C GLY A 35 -3.27 -0.43 7.25
N ALA A 36 -2.24 0.42 7.39
CA ALA A 36 -1.83 0.92 8.70
C ALA A 36 -1.35 2.38 8.65
N THR A 37 -2.14 3.27 8.04
CA THR A 37 -2.05 4.71 8.32
C THR A 37 -3.40 5.21 8.83
N ALA A 38 -3.86 4.63 9.94
CA ALA A 38 -5.03 5.10 10.67
C ALA A 38 -4.60 5.91 11.90
N ASN A 39 -3.82 6.98 11.70
CA ASN A 39 -3.60 8.00 12.75
C ASN A 39 -3.08 9.33 12.18
N ALA A 40 -3.84 9.95 11.28
CA ALA A 40 -3.56 11.31 10.83
C ALA A 40 -4.84 12.14 10.57
N GLN A 41 -5.91 11.96 11.34
CA GLN A 41 -7.10 12.82 11.27
C GLN A 41 -7.69 13.16 12.64
N ARG A 42 -6.88 13.69 13.55
CA ARG A 42 -7.36 14.38 14.76
C ARG A 42 -6.54 15.61 15.12
N SER A 43 -6.50 16.58 14.21
CA SER A 43 -6.24 17.96 14.58
C SER A 43 -6.79 18.86 13.48
N LEU A 44 -7.24 20.07 13.80
CA LEU A 44 -7.79 21.10 12.89
C LEU A 44 -9.32 21.21 12.75
N TYR A 45 -10.12 20.99 13.81
CA TYR A 45 -11.43 21.65 13.92
C TYR A 45 -11.74 22.10 15.35
N ARG A 46 -10.91 23.01 15.87
CA ARG A 46 -11.29 23.89 17.00
C ARG A 46 -10.69 25.27 16.80
N ILE A 47 -11.21 26.01 15.82
CA ILE A 47 -11.10 27.47 15.81
C ILE A 47 -12.47 28.04 16.16
N VAL A 48 -12.45 28.77 17.26
CA VAL A 48 -13.56 29.46 17.93
C VAL A 48 -14.14 30.53 17.01
N PHE A 49 -15.33 30.30 16.45
CA PHE A 49 -16.15 31.38 15.88
C PHE A 49 -17.11 31.89 16.95
N LYS A 50 -16.63 32.87 17.74
CA LYS A 50 -17.48 33.75 18.56
C LYS A 50 -17.59 35.09 17.84
N GLY A 51 -18.79 35.35 17.28
CA GLY A 51 -19.40 36.66 17.12
C GLY A 51 -18.73 37.68 16.19
N SER A 52 -19.43 38.08 15.14
CA SER A 52 -19.96 39.45 15.01
C SER A 52 -20.81 39.60 13.75
N ALA A 53 -21.88 40.37 13.91
CA ALA A 53 -22.96 40.56 12.95
C ALA A 53 -22.60 41.54 11.81
N ALA A 54 -23.30 41.34 10.69
CA ALA A 54 -23.77 42.33 9.73
C ALA A 54 -22.76 43.20 8.97
N VAL A 55 -22.64 43.00 7.65
CA VAL A 55 -22.85 44.05 6.62
C VAL A 55 -23.42 43.40 5.35
N LEU A 56 -24.53 43.97 4.87
CA LEU A 56 -25.23 43.71 3.60
C LEU A 56 -24.56 44.45 2.43
N ALA A 57 -24.48 43.85 1.24
CA ALA A 57 -24.77 44.52 -0.06
C ALA A 57 -24.73 43.52 -1.24
N VAL A 58 -25.88 43.14 -1.80
CA VAL A 58 -26.47 43.58 -3.10
C VAL A 58 -25.63 43.24 -4.35
N LEU A 59 -26.07 42.26 -5.16
CA LEU A 59 -26.64 42.48 -6.51
C LEU A 59 -26.93 41.16 -7.24
N TRP A 60 -28.21 40.97 -7.53
CA TRP A 60 -28.78 39.95 -8.40
C TRP A 60 -28.67 40.35 -9.88
N MET A 61 -28.58 39.32 -10.74
CA MET A 61 -29.05 39.26 -12.14
C MET A 61 -28.33 40.07 -13.24
N VAL A 62 -27.55 39.36 -14.07
CA VAL A 62 -27.68 39.44 -15.55
C VAL A 62 -27.55 38.03 -16.12
N ALA A 63 -28.67 37.47 -16.59
CA ALA A 63 -28.69 36.35 -17.52
C ALA A 63 -29.19 36.89 -18.87
N VAL A 64 -28.32 36.97 -19.88
CA VAL A 64 -28.72 37.08 -21.29
C VAL A 64 -27.75 36.26 -22.14
N LEU A 65 -28.23 35.07 -22.50
CA LEU A 65 -28.14 34.39 -23.79
C LEU A 65 -27.07 34.89 -24.79
N SER A 66 -26.11 34.02 -25.11
CA SER A 66 -25.47 33.92 -26.43
C SER A 66 -25.47 32.46 -26.84
N GLY A 67 -26.38 32.12 -27.75
CA GLY A 67 -26.51 30.78 -28.32
C GLY A 67 -25.71 30.63 -29.61
N CYS A 68 -25.04 29.48 -29.71
CA CYS A 68 -24.76 28.61 -30.86
C CYS A 68 -24.19 29.21 -32.17
N GLY A 69 -22.96 28.79 -32.49
CA GLY A 69 -22.44 28.65 -33.84
C GLY A 69 -21.54 27.42 -33.88
N GLY A 70 -22.07 26.32 -34.43
CA GLY A 70 -21.41 25.02 -34.48
C GLY A 70 -20.15 25.00 -35.35
N GLY A 71 -19.21 24.19 -34.89
CA GLY A 71 -18.02 23.75 -35.60
C GLY A 71 -17.35 22.74 -34.70
N ASP A 72 -17.55 21.46 -35.00
CA ASP A 72 -16.82 20.31 -34.46
C ASP A 72 -15.32 20.48 -34.77
N GLY A 73 -14.66 21.33 -33.99
CA GLY A 73 -13.28 21.19 -33.65
C GLY A 73 -13.29 20.53 -32.30
N ALA A 74 -13.22 19.20 -32.28
CA ALA A 74 -12.50 18.56 -31.20
C ALA A 74 -11.23 19.40 -31.01
N ALA A 75 -11.14 20.11 -29.89
CA ALA A 75 -9.84 20.42 -29.37
C ALA A 75 -9.22 19.04 -29.16
N SER A 76 -8.52 18.55 -30.19
CA SER A 76 -7.28 17.85 -29.95
C SER A 76 -6.56 18.80 -29.00
N SER A 77 -6.65 18.51 -27.70
CA SER A 77 -5.43 18.54 -26.93
C SER A 77 -4.41 17.88 -27.86
N VAL A 78 -3.48 18.68 -28.38
CA VAL A 78 -2.20 18.12 -28.80
C VAL A 78 -1.85 17.24 -27.63
N GLY A 79 -1.93 15.92 -27.82
CA GLY A 79 -1.90 14.97 -26.71
C GLY A 79 -0.68 15.31 -25.89
N GLU A 80 -0.89 15.76 -24.65
CA GLU A 80 0.22 16.19 -23.81
C GLU A 80 1.17 15.01 -23.72
N SER A 81 2.43 15.27 -24.04
CA SER A 81 3.46 14.24 -23.94
C SER A 81 3.59 13.82 -22.48
N PHE A 82 4.03 12.58 -22.24
CA PHE A 82 4.32 12.12 -20.88
C PHE A 82 5.30 13.05 -20.16
N GLU A 83 6.25 13.63 -20.89
CA GLU A 83 7.22 14.58 -20.37
C GLU A 83 6.56 15.86 -19.85
N GLU A 84 5.53 16.37 -20.53
CA GLU A 84 4.74 17.53 -20.09
C GLU A 84 3.87 17.19 -18.86
N GLU A 85 3.23 16.01 -18.86
CA GLU A 85 2.49 15.50 -17.70
C GLU A 85 3.42 15.39 -16.48
N ALA A 86 4.58 14.74 -16.62
CA ALA A 86 5.56 14.56 -15.54
C ALA A 86 6.20 15.88 -15.08
N ALA A 87 6.46 16.82 -15.99
CA ALA A 87 7.04 18.11 -15.64
C ALA A 87 6.07 18.96 -14.79
N SER A 88 4.79 18.95 -15.15
CA SER A 88 3.74 19.74 -14.49
C SER A 88 3.12 19.07 -13.26
N ALA A 89 3.35 17.76 -13.07
CA ALA A 89 2.76 16.99 -11.98
C ALA A 89 3.14 17.48 -10.58
N GLU A 90 2.15 17.43 -9.69
CA GLU A 90 2.37 17.62 -8.26
C GLU A 90 3.24 16.52 -7.65
N ARG A 91 4.04 16.91 -6.65
CA ARG A 91 4.91 16.00 -5.91
C ARG A 91 4.66 16.11 -4.40
N TYR A 92 4.89 15.02 -3.68
CA TYR A 92 5.04 15.07 -2.24
C TYR A 92 6.33 15.82 -1.85
N GLY A 93 6.47 16.12 -0.56
CA GLY A 93 7.73 16.61 -0.01
C GLY A 93 8.88 15.60 -0.20
N PRO A 94 10.12 16.02 0.04
CA PRO A 94 11.26 15.12 0.00
C PRO A 94 11.16 14.06 1.10
N LEU A 95 11.60 12.82 0.81
CA LEU A 95 11.56 11.71 1.78
C LEU A 95 12.28 12.03 3.09
N VAL A 96 13.32 12.87 3.05
CA VAL A 96 14.03 13.31 4.24
C VAL A 96 13.10 14.01 5.25
N ASP A 97 12.06 14.70 4.80
CA ASP A 97 11.09 15.31 5.71
C ASP A 97 10.15 14.26 6.32
N ASP A 98 9.80 13.21 5.57
CA ASP A 98 9.03 12.06 6.07
C ASP A 98 9.86 11.32 7.14
N TRP A 99 11.15 11.04 6.91
CA TRP A 99 12.04 10.39 7.89
C TRP A 99 12.27 11.22 9.15
N LYS A 100 12.37 12.55 9.03
CA LYS A 100 12.43 13.43 10.20
C LYS A 100 11.16 13.36 11.02
N ALA A 101 10.00 13.33 10.37
CA ALA A 101 8.72 13.19 11.07
C ALA A 101 8.64 11.84 11.80
N GLU A 102 9.10 10.77 11.17
CA GLU A 102 9.14 9.43 11.78
C GLU A 102 10.08 9.38 12.98
N LEU A 103 11.22 10.08 12.93
CA LEU A 103 12.17 10.18 14.05
C LEU A 103 11.57 10.84 15.31
N GLU A 104 10.49 11.61 15.20
CA GLU A 104 9.78 12.17 16.36
C GLU A 104 8.91 11.12 17.10
N SER A 105 8.75 9.91 16.54
CA SER A 105 8.06 8.80 17.19
C SER A 105 8.88 8.23 18.34
N ASP A 106 8.23 8.01 19.49
CA ASP A 106 8.81 7.33 20.65
C ASP A 106 8.81 5.80 20.48
N ASP A 107 8.09 5.26 19.50
CA ASP A 107 7.88 3.82 19.31
C ASP A 107 8.99 3.16 18.46
N LEU A 108 9.91 3.95 17.90
CA LEU A 108 11.03 3.42 17.12
C LEU A 108 12.04 2.69 18.01
N SER A 109 12.47 1.51 17.54
CA SER A 109 13.63 0.83 18.09
C SER A 109 14.92 1.64 17.88
N ASP A 110 15.96 1.32 18.65
CA ASP A 110 17.30 1.90 18.46
C ASP A 110 17.85 1.63 17.05
N PHE A 111 17.52 0.46 16.48
CA PHE A 111 17.92 0.08 15.13
C PHE A 111 17.24 0.97 14.07
N GLU A 112 15.90 1.05 14.09
CA GLU A 112 15.15 1.87 13.13
C GLU A 112 15.55 3.34 13.22
N ARG A 113 15.69 3.85 14.45
CA ARG A 113 16.13 5.22 14.70
C ARG A 113 17.53 5.48 14.12
N GLY A 114 18.46 4.55 14.29
CA GLY A 114 19.81 4.65 13.72
C GLY A 114 19.80 4.71 12.19
N VAL A 115 19.01 3.84 11.54
CA VAL A 115 18.86 3.81 10.08
C VAL A 115 18.25 5.12 9.58
N LEU A 116 17.18 5.61 10.19
CA LEU A 116 16.51 6.85 9.77
C LEU A 116 17.40 8.08 9.98
N GLN A 117 18.18 8.15 11.07
CA GLN A 117 19.16 9.21 11.29
C GLN A 117 20.21 9.24 10.17
N GLN A 118 20.77 8.07 9.83
CA GLN A 118 21.72 7.95 8.72
C GLN A 118 21.06 8.33 7.37
N ALA A 119 19.81 7.94 7.15
CA ALA A 119 19.07 8.27 5.95
C ALA A 119 18.82 9.78 5.82
N VAL A 120 18.49 10.47 6.92
CA VAL A 120 18.36 11.93 6.95
C VAL A 120 19.70 12.62 6.61
N GLU A 121 20.81 12.10 7.11
CA GLU A 121 22.15 12.65 6.84
C GLU A 121 22.61 12.42 5.38
N THR A 122 22.35 11.23 4.85
CA THR A 122 22.83 10.79 3.53
C THR A 122 21.84 11.03 2.39
N GLY A 123 20.59 11.31 2.72
CA GLY A 123 19.48 11.47 1.78
C GLY A 123 18.94 10.15 1.22
N ARG A 124 19.31 8.98 1.78
CA ARG A 124 18.82 7.68 1.31
C ARG A 124 18.86 6.60 2.40
N ILE A 125 17.88 5.71 2.39
CA ILE A 125 18.01 4.39 3.03
C ILE A 125 18.75 3.48 2.04
N THR A 126 19.84 2.84 2.49
CA THR A 126 20.64 1.98 1.61
C THR A 126 20.05 0.56 1.53
N GLN A 127 20.40 -0.19 0.48
CA GLN A 127 20.04 -1.62 0.39
C GLN A 127 20.56 -2.40 1.59
N ASP A 128 21.78 -2.09 2.07
CA ASP A 128 22.37 -2.75 3.23
C ASP A 128 21.61 -2.43 4.53
N ASP A 129 21.08 -1.21 4.69
CA ASP A 129 20.23 -0.86 5.83
C ASP A 129 18.93 -1.68 5.81
N TYR A 130 18.30 -1.80 4.64
CA TYR A 130 17.09 -2.62 4.46
C TYR A 130 17.38 -4.12 4.67
N GLU A 131 18.47 -4.65 4.12
CA GLU A 131 18.84 -6.06 4.28
C GLU A 131 19.18 -6.41 5.73
N GLN A 132 19.76 -5.47 6.49
CA GLN A 132 19.94 -5.64 7.93
C GLN A 132 18.60 -5.70 8.66
N ALA A 133 17.64 -4.82 8.32
CA ALA A 133 16.29 -4.87 8.88
C ALA A 133 15.65 -6.23 8.61
N GLN A 134 15.73 -6.71 7.36
CA GLN A 134 15.20 -8.01 6.96
C GLN A 134 15.88 -9.18 7.69
N ALA A 135 17.20 -9.13 7.88
CA ALA A 135 17.92 -10.16 8.62
C ALA A 135 17.49 -10.23 10.10
N LEU A 136 17.21 -9.07 10.73
CA LEU A 136 16.68 -9.03 12.10
C LEU A 136 15.27 -9.64 12.17
N TYR A 137 14.41 -9.31 11.20
CA TYR A 137 13.07 -9.88 11.07
C TYR A 137 13.11 -11.41 10.90
N VAL A 138 13.89 -11.91 9.94
CA VAL A 138 14.01 -13.37 9.68
C VAL A 138 14.49 -14.11 10.92
N ARG A 139 15.50 -13.58 11.62
CA ARG A 139 16.00 -14.19 12.86
C ARG A 139 14.93 -14.26 13.96
N CYS A 140 14.07 -13.25 14.06
CA CYS A 140 12.94 -13.27 14.98
C CYS A 140 11.90 -14.34 14.57
N MET A 141 11.59 -14.43 13.28
CA MET A 141 10.67 -15.44 12.75
C MET A 141 11.18 -16.86 12.99
N GLU A 142 12.46 -17.14 12.75
CA GLU A 142 13.11 -18.42 13.08
C GLU A 142 12.98 -18.76 14.56
N THR A 143 13.26 -17.79 15.44
CA THR A 143 13.13 -17.95 16.90
C THR A 143 11.68 -18.23 17.32
N SER A 144 10.73 -17.73 16.55
CA SER A 144 9.29 -17.91 16.76
C SER A 144 8.73 -19.20 16.15
N GLY A 145 9.59 -20.03 15.55
CA GLY A 145 9.23 -21.34 14.99
C GLY A 145 9.02 -21.37 13.47
N TYR A 146 9.30 -20.27 12.76
CA TYR A 146 9.17 -20.18 11.30
C TYR A 146 10.54 -20.23 10.62
N ASP A 147 11.21 -21.38 10.70
CA ASP A 147 12.54 -21.62 10.11
C ASP A 147 12.52 -22.03 8.63
N ARG A 148 11.33 -22.06 8.01
CA ARG A 148 11.10 -22.47 6.62
C ARG A 148 10.41 -21.40 5.78
N LEU A 149 10.56 -20.14 6.15
CA LEU A 149 10.14 -19.03 5.30
C LEU A 149 11.15 -18.84 4.18
N VAL A 150 10.65 -18.70 2.96
CA VAL A 150 11.43 -18.41 1.76
C VAL A 150 11.05 -17.00 1.31
N PHE A 151 12.05 -16.19 0.99
CA PHE A 151 11.84 -14.82 0.55
C PHE A 151 12.44 -14.60 -0.84
N ASP A 152 11.63 -14.12 -1.76
CA ASP A 152 12.04 -13.77 -3.11
C ASP A 152 12.43 -12.29 -3.17
N LYS A 153 13.54 -11.98 -3.84
CA LYS A 153 14.00 -10.60 -4.01
C LYS A 153 13.39 -10.00 -5.27
N LEU A 154 12.59 -8.97 -5.09
CA LEU A 154 11.90 -8.23 -6.15
C LEU A 154 12.86 -7.31 -6.92
N PRO A 155 12.50 -6.87 -8.16
CA PRO A 155 13.33 -5.96 -8.96
C PRO A 155 13.65 -4.62 -8.27
N ASN A 156 12.79 -4.14 -7.38
CA ASN A 156 13.00 -2.94 -6.59
C ASN A 156 13.90 -3.17 -5.35
N GLY A 157 14.43 -4.39 -5.18
CA GLY A 157 15.35 -4.76 -4.10
C GLY A 157 14.67 -5.14 -2.78
N LEU A 158 13.34 -5.08 -2.71
CA LEU A 158 12.56 -5.55 -1.56
C LEU A 158 12.39 -7.07 -1.59
N TYR A 159 12.10 -7.66 -0.43
CA TYR A 159 11.77 -9.07 -0.31
C TYR A 159 10.26 -9.27 -0.21
N SER A 160 9.73 -10.30 -0.88
CA SER A 160 8.39 -10.81 -0.69
C SER A 160 8.43 -12.22 -0.12
N LEU A 161 7.43 -12.59 0.67
CA LEU A 161 7.27 -13.98 1.08
C LEU A 161 6.95 -14.82 -0.16
N SER A 162 7.70 -15.91 -0.36
CA SER A 162 7.49 -16.86 -1.44
C SER A 162 6.32 -17.79 -1.13
N ASP A 163 5.60 -18.24 -2.16
CA ASP A 163 4.54 -19.26 -2.07
C ASP A 163 5.08 -20.62 -1.57
N GLU A 164 6.39 -20.83 -1.61
CA GLU A 164 7.05 -22.03 -1.06
C GLU A 164 7.13 -22.02 0.48
N SER A 165 6.84 -20.88 1.11
CA SER A 165 6.91 -20.71 2.55
C SER A 165 5.85 -21.52 3.29
N GLN A 166 6.25 -22.15 4.40
CA GLN A 166 5.32 -22.85 5.28
C GLN A 166 4.82 -21.89 6.38
N THR A 167 3.52 -21.58 6.35
CA THR A 167 2.83 -20.75 7.34
C THR A 167 1.68 -21.51 7.99
N ASP A 168 1.31 -21.12 9.21
CA ASP A 168 0.13 -21.61 9.92
C ASP A 168 -0.70 -20.44 10.50
N ASP A 169 -1.75 -20.74 11.27
CA ASP A 169 -2.66 -19.73 11.83
C ASP A 169 -1.94 -18.72 12.76
N GLY A 170 -0.79 -19.09 13.35
CA GLY A 170 0.01 -18.23 14.22
C GLY A 170 1.00 -17.34 13.47
N TYR A 171 1.17 -17.53 12.15
CA TYR A 171 2.18 -16.84 11.36
C TYR A 171 1.99 -15.33 11.41
N PHE A 172 0.75 -14.87 11.29
CA PHE A 172 0.44 -13.45 11.26
C PHE A 172 0.83 -12.74 12.56
N ASP A 173 0.54 -13.35 13.72
CA ASP A 173 0.90 -12.79 15.02
C ASP A 173 2.43 -12.70 15.20
N ALA A 174 3.15 -13.73 14.75
CA ALA A 174 4.61 -13.72 14.75
C ALA A 174 5.17 -12.66 13.80
N MET A 175 4.61 -12.54 12.59
CA MET A 175 5.02 -11.54 11.59
C MET A 175 4.82 -10.11 12.10
N VAL A 176 3.67 -9.80 12.72
CA VAL A 176 3.41 -8.50 13.35
C VAL A 176 4.38 -8.23 14.49
N THR A 177 4.65 -9.24 15.33
CA THR A 177 5.56 -9.09 16.47
C THR A 177 7.00 -8.88 16.01
N CYS A 178 7.44 -9.64 15.01
CA CYS A 178 8.83 -9.63 14.53
C CYS A 178 9.14 -8.45 13.63
N SER A 179 8.16 -7.89 12.92
CA SER A 179 8.35 -6.70 12.06
C SER A 179 8.47 -5.41 12.85
N GLN A 180 7.87 -5.34 14.05
CA GLN A 180 8.04 -4.20 14.96
C GLN A 180 9.49 -4.09 15.40
N GLY A 181 10.08 -2.90 15.30
CA GLY A 181 11.47 -2.70 15.67
C GLY A 181 12.49 -3.19 14.63
N THR A 182 12.03 -3.69 13.48
CA THR A 182 12.90 -4.23 12.42
C THR A 182 12.50 -3.69 11.05
N THR A 183 11.56 -4.35 10.37
CA THR A 183 11.19 -4.10 8.97
C THR A 183 9.99 -3.19 8.82
N SER A 184 9.07 -3.11 9.79
CA SER A 184 7.86 -2.29 9.66
C SER A 184 8.20 -0.83 9.34
N VAL A 185 9.08 -0.25 10.17
CA VAL A 185 9.85 0.97 9.97
C VAL A 185 10.40 1.16 8.55
N ILE A 186 11.49 0.42 8.38
CA ILE A 186 12.48 0.62 7.34
C ILE A 186 11.99 0.16 5.99
N GLU A 187 11.21 -0.92 5.90
CA GLU A 187 10.68 -1.39 4.63
C GLU A 187 9.68 -0.40 4.05
N ALA A 188 8.78 0.19 4.86
CA ALA A 188 7.81 1.15 4.37
C ALA A 188 8.50 2.37 3.73
N GLU A 189 9.51 2.91 4.42
CA GLU A 189 10.29 4.05 3.94
C GLU A 189 11.20 3.69 2.76
N TYR A 190 11.83 2.50 2.79
CA TYR A 190 12.63 2.02 1.68
C TYR A 190 11.77 1.80 0.43
N ARG A 191 10.58 1.20 0.58
CA ARG A 191 9.60 1.02 -0.50
C ARG A 191 9.20 2.37 -1.11
N ALA A 192 8.87 3.35 -0.27
CA ALA A 192 8.53 4.70 -0.75
C ALA A 192 9.66 5.35 -1.57
N GLN A 193 10.92 5.04 -1.24
CA GLN A 193 12.10 5.46 -1.99
C GLN A 193 12.24 4.74 -3.33
N GLN A 194 12.10 3.41 -3.35
CA GLN A 194 12.33 2.61 -4.55
C GLN A 194 11.20 2.77 -5.58
N ASP A 195 9.96 2.77 -5.09
CA ASP A 195 8.77 2.74 -5.94
C ASP A 195 8.47 4.11 -6.56
N ASN A 196 8.77 5.21 -5.86
CA ASN A 196 8.48 6.57 -6.32
C ASN A 196 9.58 7.58 -5.91
N PRO A 197 10.79 7.46 -6.47
CA PRO A 197 11.93 8.30 -6.10
C PRO A 197 11.73 9.78 -6.45
N LYS A 198 10.89 10.08 -7.45
CA LYS A 198 10.54 11.46 -7.87
C LYS A 198 9.34 12.05 -7.13
N ARG A 199 8.75 11.30 -6.17
CA ARG A 199 7.65 11.72 -5.30
C ARG A 199 6.38 12.16 -6.03
N TYR A 200 6.06 11.62 -7.20
CA TYR A 200 4.83 12.01 -7.90
C TYR A 200 3.58 11.67 -7.09
N LYS A 201 2.59 12.57 -7.05
CA LYS A 201 1.28 12.25 -6.46
C LYS A 201 0.38 11.46 -7.41
N ASP A 202 0.62 11.59 -8.71
CA ASP A 202 -0.07 10.80 -9.73
C ASP A 202 0.67 9.46 -9.90
N ASN A 203 0.05 8.40 -9.42
CA ASN A 203 0.59 7.04 -9.53
C ASN A 203 0.63 6.54 -10.98
N GLY A 204 -0.20 7.09 -11.89
CA GLY A 204 -0.10 6.80 -13.31
C GLY A 204 1.23 7.24 -13.91
N ILE A 205 1.79 8.36 -13.43
CA ILE A 205 3.13 8.81 -13.85
C ILE A 205 4.19 7.83 -13.37
N VAL A 206 4.07 7.33 -12.14
CA VAL A 206 5.00 6.34 -11.57
C VAL A 206 4.97 5.05 -12.38
N ALA A 207 3.77 4.53 -12.66
CA ALA A 207 3.59 3.32 -13.46
C ALA A 207 4.14 3.46 -14.88
N VAL A 208 3.80 4.54 -15.58
CA VAL A 208 4.26 4.75 -16.97
C VAL A 208 5.76 4.97 -17.04
N GLN A 209 6.36 5.65 -16.06
CA GLN A 209 7.81 5.75 -15.99
C GLN A 209 8.45 4.36 -15.91
N CYS A 210 7.95 3.49 -15.03
CA CYS A 210 8.43 2.11 -14.90
C CYS A 210 8.23 1.30 -16.19
N LEU A 211 7.05 1.38 -16.81
CA LEU A 211 6.73 0.67 -18.05
C LEU A 211 7.63 1.08 -19.22
N ARG A 212 7.94 2.38 -19.34
CA ARG A 212 8.85 2.91 -20.37
C ARG A 212 10.29 2.49 -20.11
N GLU A 213 10.76 2.58 -18.87
CA GLU A 213 12.11 2.14 -18.49
C GLU A 213 12.32 0.63 -18.70
N ALA A 214 11.26 -0.17 -18.52
CA ALA A 214 11.25 -1.61 -18.81
C ALA A 214 11.06 -1.95 -20.30
N GLY A 215 10.77 -0.97 -21.16
CA GLY A 215 10.53 -1.17 -22.59
C GLY A 215 9.21 -1.88 -22.93
N VAL A 216 8.25 -1.88 -22.00
CA VAL A 216 6.92 -2.50 -22.18
C VAL A 216 6.04 -1.65 -23.10
N VAL A 217 6.17 -0.33 -22.99
CA VAL A 217 5.44 0.66 -23.79
C VAL A 217 6.42 1.62 -24.44
N ASP A 218 6.02 2.24 -25.55
CA ASP A 218 6.84 3.24 -26.25
C ASP A 218 6.73 4.64 -25.63
N ASP A 219 7.57 5.55 -26.14
CA ASP A 219 7.69 6.91 -25.62
C ASP A 219 6.43 7.77 -25.74
N SER A 220 5.47 7.38 -26.59
CA SER A 220 4.20 8.07 -26.73
C SER A 220 3.16 7.69 -25.67
N TYR A 221 3.41 6.64 -24.86
CA TYR A 221 2.47 6.23 -23.83
C TYR A 221 2.49 7.18 -22.62
N THR A 222 1.33 7.63 -22.18
CA THR A 222 1.18 8.69 -21.16
C THR A 222 0.44 8.23 -19.91
N ALA A 223 0.59 8.98 -18.81
CA ALA A 223 -0.13 8.71 -17.57
C ALA A 223 -1.63 8.91 -17.74
N ALA A 224 -2.08 9.86 -18.57
CA ALA A 224 -3.50 10.00 -18.89
C ALA A 224 -4.08 8.74 -19.55
N GLN A 225 -3.33 8.09 -20.45
CA GLN A 225 -3.76 6.83 -21.07
C GLN A 225 -3.82 5.70 -20.04
N PHE A 226 -2.80 5.58 -19.18
CA PHE A 226 -2.79 4.60 -18.11
C PHE A 226 -3.98 4.78 -17.15
N ASN A 227 -4.20 6.00 -16.67
CA ASN A 227 -5.28 6.35 -15.75
C ASN A 227 -6.67 6.16 -16.39
N ASN A 228 -6.81 6.36 -17.70
CA ASN A 228 -8.03 5.99 -18.42
C ASN A 228 -8.25 4.47 -18.42
N GLY A 229 -7.20 3.67 -18.60
CA GLY A 229 -7.27 2.22 -18.46
C GLY A 229 -7.72 1.77 -17.08
N LEU A 230 -7.18 2.39 -16.02
CA LEU A 230 -7.60 2.16 -14.64
C LEU A 230 -9.09 2.42 -14.42
N ASP A 231 -9.56 3.57 -14.90
CA ASP A 231 -10.96 3.99 -14.78
C ASP A 231 -11.90 3.03 -15.52
N ARG A 232 -11.49 2.56 -16.71
CA ARG A 232 -12.24 1.52 -17.45
C ARG A 232 -12.36 0.22 -16.67
N LEU A 233 -11.24 -0.31 -16.15
CA LEU A 233 -11.25 -1.54 -15.35
C LEU A 233 -12.13 -1.41 -14.09
N SER A 234 -12.02 -0.27 -13.40
CA SER A 234 -12.81 0.02 -12.19
C SER A 234 -14.31 0.06 -12.47
N LYS A 235 -14.72 0.73 -13.55
CA LYS A 235 -16.12 0.82 -13.99
C LYS A 235 -16.72 -0.53 -14.36
N THR A 236 -15.97 -1.38 -15.05
CA THR A 236 -16.41 -2.75 -15.37
C THR A 236 -16.68 -3.56 -14.10
N ARG A 237 -15.77 -3.53 -13.11
CA ARG A 237 -16.00 -4.22 -11.82
C ARG A 237 -17.21 -3.68 -11.05
N SER A 238 -17.38 -2.35 -11.03
CA SER A 238 -18.44 -1.73 -10.22
C SER A 238 -19.84 -1.87 -10.83
N SER A 239 -19.95 -1.97 -12.15
CA SER A 239 -21.26 -1.97 -12.82
C SER A 239 -21.92 -3.36 -12.83
N GLY A 240 -21.17 -4.44 -12.59
CA GLY A 240 -21.66 -5.82 -12.76
C GLY A 240 -22.14 -6.12 -14.19
N ALA A 241 -22.00 -5.15 -15.09
CA ALA A 241 -22.18 -5.32 -16.51
C ALA A 241 -20.90 -6.03 -16.98
N ALA A 242 -21.05 -7.29 -17.39
CA ALA A 242 -20.14 -7.86 -18.33
C ALA A 242 -20.25 -7.01 -19.62
N GLU A 243 -19.50 -5.89 -19.69
CA GLU A 243 -18.85 -5.62 -20.97
C GLU A 243 -17.92 -6.81 -21.17
N GLU A 244 -18.44 -7.82 -21.89
CA GLU A 244 -17.61 -8.85 -22.50
C GLU A 244 -16.38 -8.12 -23.10
N ASP A 245 -15.18 -8.49 -22.63
CA ASP A 245 -13.87 -8.12 -23.18
C ASP A 245 -13.10 -6.90 -22.62
N VAL A 246 -13.45 -6.32 -21.46
CA VAL A 246 -12.51 -5.40 -20.78
C VAL A 246 -11.47 -6.19 -19.96
N THR A 247 -10.45 -6.66 -20.67
CA THR A 247 -9.23 -7.26 -20.10
C THR A 247 -8.23 -6.17 -19.69
N PRO A 248 -7.25 -6.47 -18.80
CA PRO A 248 -6.15 -5.54 -18.54
C PRO A 248 -5.46 -5.08 -19.83
N SER A 249 -5.23 -5.99 -20.78
CA SER A 249 -4.59 -5.67 -22.06
C SER A 249 -5.40 -4.69 -22.91
N SER A 250 -6.72 -4.89 -23.02
CA SER A 250 -7.59 -3.97 -23.78
C SER A 250 -7.80 -2.63 -23.07
N ALA A 251 -7.82 -2.63 -21.73
CA ALA A 251 -7.96 -1.43 -20.92
C ALA A 251 -6.69 -0.57 -20.93
N PHE A 252 -5.50 -1.16 -20.93
CA PHE A 252 -4.26 -0.38 -20.96
C PHE A 252 -3.76 -0.11 -22.37
N GLY A 253 -4.15 -0.91 -23.36
CA GLY A 253 -3.72 -0.76 -24.74
C GLY A 253 -2.34 -1.35 -25.03
N PHE A 254 -1.83 -2.23 -24.16
CA PHE A 254 -0.61 -3.01 -24.35
C PHE A 254 -0.77 -4.42 -23.76
N PRO A 255 0.03 -5.41 -24.17
CA PRO A 255 -0.08 -6.78 -23.63
C PRO A 255 0.24 -6.82 -22.13
N VAL A 256 -0.70 -7.31 -21.32
CA VAL A 256 -0.50 -7.61 -19.90
C VAL A 256 -0.53 -9.11 -19.71
N ASN A 257 0.64 -9.71 -19.47
CA ASN A 257 0.78 -11.16 -19.27
C ASN A 257 0.93 -11.49 -17.78
N PRO A 258 0.20 -12.47 -17.23
CA PRO A 258 0.34 -12.87 -15.82
C PRO A 258 1.74 -13.38 -15.43
N GLY A 259 2.52 -13.88 -16.40
CA GLY A 259 3.90 -14.33 -16.18
C GLY A 259 4.97 -13.24 -16.38
N ASP A 260 4.58 -12.01 -16.71
CA ASP A 260 5.52 -10.90 -16.86
C ASP A 260 5.54 -10.07 -15.57
N GLU A 261 6.38 -10.50 -14.63
CA GLU A 261 6.53 -9.90 -13.32
C GLU A 261 6.92 -8.42 -13.38
N GLN A 262 7.73 -8.01 -14.36
CA GLN A 262 8.15 -6.62 -14.51
C GLN A 262 6.96 -5.73 -14.94
N THR A 263 6.17 -6.19 -15.91
CA THR A 263 4.97 -5.47 -16.33
C THR A 263 3.96 -5.37 -15.19
N LEU A 264 3.72 -6.48 -14.49
CA LEU A 264 2.80 -6.50 -13.34
C LEU A 264 3.27 -5.60 -12.20
N PHE A 265 4.58 -5.60 -11.90
CA PHE A 265 5.18 -4.72 -10.93
C PHE A 265 4.94 -3.25 -11.30
N CYS A 266 5.25 -2.83 -12.53
CA CYS A 266 5.01 -1.45 -12.95
C CYS A 266 3.54 -1.05 -12.88
N ILE A 267 2.60 -1.94 -13.24
CA ILE A 267 1.16 -1.66 -13.11
C ILE A 267 0.76 -1.50 -11.64
N SER A 268 1.35 -2.29 -10.74
CA SER A 268 1.08 -2.21 -9.30
C SER A 268 1.44 -0.86 -8.69
N LEU A 269 2.49 -0.21 -9.19
CA LEU A 269 2.86 1.16 -8.80
C LEU A 269 1.78 2.17 -9.13
N GLY A 270 0.95 1.88 -10.14
CA GLY A 270 -0.21 2.66 -10.54
C GLY A 270 -1.41 2.56 -9.61
N GLY A 271 -1.36 1.72 -8.57
CA GLY A 271 -2.44 1.50 -7.62
C GLY A 271 -3.39 0.34 -7.99
N LEU A 272 -3.02 -0.53 -8.94
CA LEU A 272 -3.73 -1.78 -9.20
C LEU A 272 -2.88 -2.99 -8.89
N ASN A 273 -3.28 -3.76 -7.88
CA ASN A 273 -2.78 -5.11 -7.72
C ASN A 273 -3.60 -6.06 -8.61
N LEU A 274 -2.98 -6.64 -9.64
CA LEU A 274 -3.62 -7.61 -10.53
C LEU A 274 -3.42 -9.06 -10.04
N GLY A 275 -2.62 -9.29 -9.00
CA GLY A 275 -2.40 -10.59 -8.38
C GLY A 275 -3.59 -10.97 -7.49
N GLY A 276 -4.56 -11.70 -8.05
CA GLY A 276 -5.63 -12.34 -7.26
C GLY A 276 -6.95 -12.55 -7.99
N ASP A 277 -7.35 -11.62 -8.86
CA ASP A 277 -8.71 -11.59 -9.46
C ASP A 277 -8.77 -11.97 -10.95
N PHE A 278 -7.63 -12.16 -11.63
CA PHE A 278 -7.59 -12.44 -13.08
C PHE A 278 -7.24 -13.89 -13.45
N ASN A 279 -6.80 -14.71 -12.49
CA ASN A 279 -6.38 -16.09 -12.72
C ASN A 279 -7.45 -17.14 -12.36
N SER A 280 -8.73 -16.75 -12.19
CA SER A 280 -9.77 -17.71 -11.81
C SER A 280 -10.40 -18.49 -12.98
N ASP A 281 -9.92 -18.32 -14.21
CA ASP A 281 -10.48 -18.97 -15.41
C ASP A 281 -9.43 -19.74 -16.24
N GLU A 282 -8.64 -20.61 -15.61
CA GLU A 282 -8.02 -21.76 -16.28
C GLU A 282 -8.34 -23.09 -15.57
#